data_AF-A0A4C1SDE7-F1
#
_entry.id   AF-A0A4C1SDE7-F1
#
_cell.length_a   1.000
_cell.length_b   1.000
_cell.length_c   1.000
_cell.angle_alpha   90.00
_cell.angle_beta   90.00
_cell.angle_gamma   90.00
#
_symmetry.space_group_name_H-M   'P 1'
#
loop_
_entity.id
_entity.type
_entity.pdbx_description
1 polymer ?
#
loop_
_entity_poly.entity_id
_entity_poly.type
_entity_poly.pdbx_seq_one_letter_code
_entity_poly.pdbx_strand_id
1 'polypeptide(L)'
;MFYNIKATAPRRAPARVVTDSLSYAKATTGYHKDPPFNSAPITSSSKDIKAMMSTISIINIGEIVLLAKKFKAAANPMEKILILVEHAPLVEAIRITKFNPSKV
;
A
#
# COMPACT_ATOMS: atom_id res chain seq x y z
N MET A 1 -8.44 14.47 60.18
CA MET A 1 -7.76 15.43 61.08
C MET A 1 -6.38 14.86 61.41
N PHE A 2 -5.31 15.57 61.03
CA PHE A 2 -3.95 15.54 61.63
C PHE A 2 -3.08 14.27 61.46
N TYR A 3 -1.78 14.25 61.14
CA TYR A 3 -0.78 15.15 60.53
C TYR A 3 0.46 14.27 60.18
N ASN A 4 1.31 14.77 59.27
CA ASN A 4 2.62 14.26 58.85
C ASN A 4 3.58 13.82 59.98
N ILE A 5 4.34 12.73 59.77
CA ILE A 5 5.58 12.44 60.51
C ILE A 5 6.75 12.27 59.54
N LYS A 6 7.53 13.36 59.47
CA LYS A 6 8.99 13.51 59.33
C LYS A 6 9.79 12.38 58.65
N ALA A 7 10.37 12.73 57.49
CA ALA A 7 11.54 12.06 56.96
C ALA A 7 12.76 12.28 57.87
N THR A 8 13.47 11.19 58.17
CA THR A 8 14.85 11.19 58.68
C THR A 8 15.52 9.96 58.08
N ALA A 9 16.52 10.18 57.23
CA ALA A 9 17.28 9.14 56.55
C ALA A 9 18.57 8.83 57.32
N PRO A 10 18.85 7.56 57.65
CA PRO A 10 20.18 7.14 58.07
C PRO A 10 20.93 6.33 56.99
N ARG A 11 21.99 6.96 56.47
CA ARG A 11 23.29 6.43 55.99
C ARG A 11 23.34 5.20 55.06
N ARG A 12 23.84 5.46 53.84
CA ARG A 12 24.52 4.50 52.94
C ARG A 12 25.59 3.68 53.70
N ALA A 13 25.56 2.37 53.49
CA ALA A 13 26.69 1.47 53.71
C ALA A 13 27.24 0.98 52.34
N PRO A 14 28.53 0.57 52.27
CA PRO A 14 29.33 0.58 51.04
C PRO A 14 28.86 -0.34 49.90
N ALA A 15 29.11 0.11 48.66
CA ALA A 15 28.85 -0.60 47.41
C ALA A 15 29.47 -2.00 47.42
N ARG A 16 28.67 -3.02 47.09
CA ARG A 16 29.17 -4.35 46.76
C ARG A 16 28.87 -4.61 45.28
N VAL A 17 29.90 -4.43 44.47
CA VAL A 17 29.98 -4.99 43.12
C VAL A 17 29.93 -6.50 43.28
N VAL A 18 28.92 -7.14 42.71
CA VAL A 18 28.95 -8.57 42.41
C VAL A 18 28.74 -8.66 40.91
N THR A 19 29.86 -8.81 40.22
CA THR A 19 29.93 -9.17 38.81
C THR A 19 29.33 -10.55 38.63
N ASP A 20 28.09 -10.63 38.19
CA ASP A 20 27.60 -11.87 37.60
C ASP A 20 28.25 -12.02 36.23
N SER A 21 29.16 -12.98 36.14
CA SER A 21 29.89 -13.36 34.95
C SER A 21 28.92 -13.61 33.80
N LEU A 22 28.91 -12.72 32.81
CA LEU A 22 28.23 -12.94 31.53
C LEU A 22 28.91 -14.13 30.85
N SER A 23 28.36 -15.33 31.05
CA SER A 23 28.77 -16.52 30.31
C SER A 23 28.39 -16.29 28.85
N TYR A 24 29.37 -15.91 28.03
CA TYR A 24 29.24 -15.86 26.57
C TYR A 24 28.98 -17.29 26.06
N ALA A 25 27.73 -17.71 26.06
CA ALA A 25 27.31 -18.79 25.18
C ALA A 25 27.57 -18.30 23.76
N LYS A 26 28.50 -18.97 23.05
CA LYS A 26 28.78 -18.73 21.64
C LYS A 26 27.49 -18.99 20.87
N ALA A 27 26.71 -17.94 20.62
CA ALA A 27 25.71 -17.96 19.57
C ALA A 27 26.49 -18.11 18.27
N THR A 28 26.58 -19.33 17.75
CA THR A 28 26.88 -19.57 16.35
C THR A 28 26.00 -18.60 15.59
N THR A 29 26.61 -17.63 14.91
CA THR A 29 25.94 -16.76 13.95
C THR A 29 25.40 -17.67 12.86
N GLY A 30 24.22 -18.24 13.10
CA GLY A 30 23.37 -18.79 12.08
C GLY A 30 23.20 -17.65 11.11
N TYR A 31 23.74 -17.87 9.90
CA TYR A 31 23.54 -17.04 8.72
C TYR A 31 22.18 -16.38 8.85
N HIS A 32 22.14 -15.07 9.16
CA HIS A 32 20.89 -14.33 9.12
C HIS A 32 20.43 -14.48 7.68
N LYS A 33 19.52 -15.42 7.48
CA LYS A 33 18.63 -15.38 6.35
C LYS A 33 17.83 -14.13 6.65
N ASP A 34 18.29 -13.00 6.11
CA ASP A 34 17.35 -11.99 5.67
C ASP A 34 16.16 -12.76 5.08
N PRO A 35 14.90 -12.38 5.36
CA PRO A 35 13.80 -12.95 4.60
C PRO A 35 14.24 -12.89 3.15
N PRO A 36 14.11 -13.96 2.33
CA PRO A 36 14.49 -13.86 0.94
C PRO A 36 13.77 -12.64 0.44
N PHE A 37 14.53 -11.55 0.23
CA PHE A 37 13.98 -10.34 -0.31
C PHE A 37 13.57 -10.86 -1.67
N ASN A 38 12.27 -10.94 -1.81
CA ASN A 38 11.53 -11.24 -3.00
C ASN A 38 11.81 -10.12 -4.01
N SER A 39 13.07 -9.87 -4.32
CA SER A 39 13.50 -9.23 -5.55
C SER A 39 13.43 -10.29 -6.64
N ALA A 40 12.22 -10.75 -6.94
CA ALA A 40 11.87 -10.72 -8.34
C ALA A 40 12.13 -9.26 -8.74
N PRO A 41 13.05 -8.96 -9.67
CA PRO A 41 13.12 -7.61 -10.17
C PRO A 41 11.71 -7.34 -10.66
N ILE A 42 11.08 -6.26 -10.18
CA ILE A 42 9.84 -5.79 -10.75
C ILE A 42 10.25 -5.29 -12.13
N THR A 43 10.46 -6.20 -13.07
CA THR A 43 10.74 -5.94 -14.47
C THR A 43 9.43 -5.52 -15.11
N SER A 44 8.75 -4.56 -14.51
CA SER A 44 7.84 -3.73 -15.26
C SER A 44 8.74 -2.95 -16.21
N SER A 45 8.74 -3.34 -17.49
CA SER A 45 9.50 -2.63 -18.51
C SER A 45 9.08 -1.17 -18.44
N SER A 46 10.02 -0.24 -18.51
CA SER A 46 9.71 1.20 -18.61
C SER A 46 8.70 1.48 -19.75
N LYS A 47 8.70 0.64 -20.78
CA LYS A 47 7.70 0.63 -21.86
C LYS A 47 6.29 0.31 -21.36
N ASP A 48 6.14 -0.65 -20.46
CA ASP A 48 4.86 -1.06 -19.87
C ASP A 48 4.32 0.00 -18.91
N ILE A 49 5.20 0.62 -18.11
CA ILE A 49 4.83 1.75 -17.23
C ILE A 49 4.38 2.95 -18.08
N LYS A 50 5.10 3.27 -19.15
CA LYS A 50 4.75 4.37 -20.06
C LYS A 50 3.44 4.09 -20.80
N ALA A 51 3.22 2.86 -21.24
CA ALA A 51 1.96 2.45 -21.84
C ALA A 51 0.80 2.57 -20.84
N MET A 52 1.00 2.14 -19.59
CA MET A 52 0.03 2.29 -18.51
C MET A 52 -0.28 3.77 -18.19
N MET A 53 0.74 4.62 -18.15
CA MET A 53 0.54 6.06 -17.96
C MET A 53 -0.17 6.71 -19.14
N SER A 54 0.12 6.27 -20.36
CA SER A 54 -0.57 6.73 -21.57
C SER A 54 -2.04 6.32 -21.56
N THR A 55 -2.36 5.06 -21.23
CA THR A 55 -3.76 4.60 -21.14
C THR A 55 -4.54 5.31 -20.04
N ILE A 56 -3.92 5.57 -18.88
CA ILE A 56 -4.53 6.38 -17.82
C ILE A 56 -4.73 7.83 -18.27
N SER A 57 -3.79 8.39 -19.04
CA SER A 57 -3.89 9.75 -19.60
C SER A 57 -4.95 9.90 -20.69
N ILE A 58 -5.30 8.82 -21.39
CA ILE A 58 -6.34 8.81 -22.43
C ILE A 58 -7.75 8.83 -21.82
N ILE A 59 -7.90 8.33 -20.59
CA ILE A 59 -9.21 8.24 -19.93
C ILE A 59 -9.55 9.55 -19.22
N ASN A 60 -10.32 10.42 -19.89
CA ASN A 60 -10.87 11.64 -19.28
C ASN A 60 -12.04 11.30 -18.34
N ILE A 61 -11.84 11.52 -17.03
CA ILE A 61 -12.87 11.27 -15.99
C ILE A 61 -14.13 12.11 -16.23
N GLY A 62 -13.98 13.35 -16.71
CA GLY A 62 -15.12 14.23 -17.01
C GLY A 62 -16.00 13.68 -18.13
N GLU A 63 -15.39 13.08 -19.15
CA GLU A 63 -16.10 12.42 -20.25
C GLU A 63 -16.80 11.14 -19.79
N ILE A 64 -16.22 10.36 -18.87
CA ILE A 64 -16.90 9.20 -18.25
C ILE A 64 -18.14 9.65 -17.50
N VAL A 65 -18.03 10.69 -16.68
CA VAL A 65 -19.17 11.22 -15.91
C VAL A 65 -20.26 11.72 -16.85
N LEU A 66 -19.88 12.41 -17.93
CA LEU A 66 -20.83 12.89 -18.93
C LEU A 66 -21.53 11.74 -19.66
N LEU A 67 -20.77 10.74 -20.11
CA LEU A 67 -21.30 9.52 -20.73
C LEU A 67 -22.29 8.82 -19.79
N ALA A 68 -21.93 8.64 -18.52
CA ALA A 68 -22.81 8.01 -17.53
C ALA A 68 -24.11 8.80 -17.32
N LYS A 69 -24.04 10.14 -17.29
CA LYS A 69 -25.22 11.01 -17.16
C LYS A 69 -26.13 10.89 -18.39
N LYS A 70 -25.58 10.99 -19.61
CA LYS A 70 -26.33 10.81 -20.86
C LYS A 70 -26.96 9.42 -20.94
N PHE A 71 -26.18 8.38 -20.63
CA PHE A 71 -26.65 6.99 -20.64
C PHE A 71 -27.77 6.76 -19.62
N LYS A 72 -27.68 7.33 -18.41
CA LYS A 72 -28.74 7.26 -17.39
C LYS A 72 -30.00 8.02 -17.83
N ALA A 73 -29.85 9.18 -18.46
CA ALA A 73 -30.96 10.02 -18.91
C ALA A 73 -31.71 9.45 -20.13
N ALA A 74 -31.04 8.64 -20.96
CA ALA A 74 -31.66 8.01 -22.13
C ALA A 74 -32.85 7.13 -21.73
N ALA A 75 -34.00 7.43 -22.34
CA ALA A 75 -35.29 6.86 -21.97
C ALA A 75 -35.50 5.48 -22.60
N ASN A 76 -34.92 5.25 -23.79
CA ASN A 76 -35.08 4.01 -24.53
C ASN A 76 -33.73 3.31 -24.79
N PRO A 77 -33.76 2.00 -25.11
CA PRO A 77 -32.54 1.25 -25.39
C PRO A 77 -31.78 1.74 -26.63
N MET A 78 -32.47 2.29 -27.63
CA MET A 78 -31.85 2.75 -28.87
C MET A 78 -30.96 3.98 -28.65
N GLU A 79 -31.44 4.95 -27.89
CA GLU A 79 -30.68 6.11 -27.44
C GLU A 79 -29.43 5.69 -26.66
N LYS A 80 -29.55 4.69 -25.78
CA LYS A 80 -28.41 4.14 -25.05
C LYS A 80 -27.36 3.56 -25.99
N ILE A 81 -27.77 2.83 -27.02
CA ILE A 81 -26.85 2.29 -28.04
C ILE A 81 -26.19 3.43 -28.82
N LEU A 82 -26.95 4.43 -29.25
CA LEU A 82 -26.42 5.59 -29.97
C LEU A 82 -25.40 6.37 -29.13
N ILE A 83 -25.67 6.58 -27.85
CA ILE A 83 -24.75 7.23 -26.90
C ILE A 83 -23.45 6.42 -26.75
N LEU A 84 -23.53 5.09 -26.71
CA LEU A 84 -22.33 4.23 -26.65
C LEU A 84 -21.52 4.28 -27.95
N VAL A 85 -22.19 4.34 -29.12
CA VAL A 85 -21.53 4.46 -30.43
C VAL A 85 -20.86 5.83 -30.58
N GLU A 86 -21.53 6.91 -30.17
CA GLU A 86 -20.97 8.28 -30.14
C GLU A 86 -19.69 8.36 -29.31
N HIS A 87 -19.64 7.59 -28.22
CA HIS A 87 -18.50 7.56 -27.28
C HIS A 87 -17.66 6.27 -27.41
N ALA A 88 -17.63 5.64 -28.59
CA ALA A 88 -16.95 4.36 -28.82
C ALA A 88 -15.46 4.33 -28.42
N PRO A 89 -14.63 5.35 -28.70
CA PRO A 89 -13.22 5.35 -28.30
C PRO A 89 -13.04 5.24 -26.78
N LEU A 90 -13.90 5.92 -26.00
CA LEU A 90 -13.87 5.89 -24.54
C LEU A 90 -14.31 4.52 -24.00
N VAL A 91 -15.35 3.93 -24.60
CA VAL A 91 -15.81 2.57 -24.25
C VAL A 91 -14.71 1.54 -24.50
N GLU A 92 -13.96 1.67 -25.60
CA GLU A 92 -12.83 0.79 -25.90
C GLU A 92 -11.66 0.99 -24.93
N ALA A 93 -11.32 2.24 -24.59
CA ALA A 93 -10.26 2.55 -23.63
C ALA A 93 -10.52 1.94 -22.25
N ILE A 94 -11.79 1.93 -21.79
CA ILE A 94 -12.20 1.31 -20.53
C ILE A 94 -12.08 -0.22 -20.57
N ARG A 95 -12.32 -0.86 -21.72
CA ARG A 95 -12.25 -2.33 -21.87
C ARG A 95 -10.84 -2.88 -21.66
N ILE A 96 -9.82 -2.11 -22.05
CA ILE A 96 -8.41 -2.53 -22.04
C ILE A 96 -7.86 -2.67 -20.60
N THR A 97 -8.48 -2.04 -19.60
CA THR A 97 -7.99 -2.03 -18.21
C THR A 97 -8.47 -3.19 -17.34
N LYS A 98 -9.10 -4.24 -17.89
CA LYS A 98 -9.44 -5.46 -17.12
C LYS A 98 -8.17 -6.12 -16.58
N PHE A 99 -7.81 -5.77 -15.34
CA PHE A 99 -6.77 -6.41 -14.55
C PHE A 99 -7.12 -7.89 -14.37
N ASN A 100 -6.24 -8.78 -14.83
CA ASN A 100 -6.36 -10.22 -14.65
C ASN A 100 -5.50 -10.64 -13.45
N PRO A 101 -6.08 -10.84 -12.26
CA PRO A 101 -5.31 -11.18 -11.06
C PRO A 101 -4.71 -12.61 -11.09
N SER A 102 -5.11 -13.46 -12.04
CA SER A 102 -4.68 -14.87 -12.12
C SER A 102 -3.23 -15.08 -12.60
N LYS A 103 -2.46 -14.01 -12.81
CA LYS A 103 -1.08 -14.06 -13.31
C LYS A 103 -0.07 -13.32 -12.43
N VAL A 104 -0.41 -13.06 -11.17
CA VAL A 104 0.47 -12.44 -10.18
C VAL A 104 0.73 -13.42 -9.05
#